data_AF-A0A6N7ZPT6-F1
#
_entry.id   AF-A0A6N7ZPT6-F1
#
_cell.length_a   1.000
_cell.length_b   1.000
_cell.length_c   1.000
_cell.angle_alpha   90.00
_cell.angle_beta   90.00
_cell.angle_gamma   90.00
#
_symmetry.space_group_name_H-M   'P 1'
#
loop_
_entity.id
_entity.type
_entity.pdbx_description
1 polymer ?
#
loop_
_entity_poly.entity_id
_entity_poly.type
_entity_poly.pdbx_seq_one_letter_code
_entity_poly.pdbx_strand_id
1 'polypeptide(L)'
;MGENGRWIYGHLELVDDAVFVDSDYQIPKTSHHRDSLPGHLANSATVRELCQDEDFAVCLYEALADHHWVNETSGKTFKTGWANAARWVAEIRDINESYLDFFDAGIPGFVSQEVMDVLNSLGWLHESVRDTSRDLEMAENLVVRSEANPVGKTPLWYSCWMQGLSAEETLGGRMHRCAYRGQVNIREWEQFYMLNDWDI
;
A
#
# COMPACT_ATOMS: atom_id res chain seq x y z
N MET A 1 33.02 -7.25 -0.91
CA MET A 1 32.25 -8.05 -1.90
C MET A 1 32.74 -9.48 -1.83
N GLY A 2 31.84 -10.47 -1.89
CA GLY A 2 32.23 -11.89 -2.01
C GLY A 2 32.86 -12.17 -3.37
N GLU A 3 33.42 -13.36 -3.55
CA GLU A 3 34.15 -13.78 -4.76
C GLU A 3 33.34 -13.70 -6.07
N ASN A 4 32.02 -13.55 -5.98
CA ASN A 4 31.10 -13.44 -7.12
C ASN A 4 30.43 -12.05 -7.25
N GLY A 5 30.90 -11.01 -6.55
CA GLY A 5 30.26 -9.68 -6.55
C GLY A 5 28.97 -9.58 -5.71
N ARG A 6 28.39 -10.71 -5.30
CA ARG A 6 27.17 -10.80 -4.48
C ARG A 6 27.47 -10.61 -2.99
N TRP A 7 26.64 -9.84 -2.28
CA TRP A 7 26.67 -9.70 -0.82
C TRP A 7 25.26 -9.70 -0.25
N ILE A 8 24.95 -10.64 0.65
CA ILE A 8 23.65 -10.74 1.31
C ILE A 8 23.76 -10.21 2.74
N TYR A 9 22.82 -9.37 3.14
CA TYR A 9 22.75 -8.80 4.48
C TYR A 9 21.30 -8.67 4.94
N GLY A 10 20.94 -9.49 5.92
CA GLY A 10 19.55 -9.59 6.38
C GLY A 10 18.63 -10.00 5.23
N HIS A 11 17.66 -9.14 4.93
CA HIS A 11 16.70 -9.35 3.85
C HIS A 11 17.13 -8.77 2.49
N LEU A 12 18.34 -8.22 2.36
CA LEU A 12 18.84 -7.67 1.11
C LEU A 12 19.97 -8.48 0.50
N GLU A 13 19.98 -8.51 -0.83
CA GLU A 13 21.09 -8.91 -1.66
C GLU A 13 21.59 -7.71 -2.48
N LEU A 14 22.91 -7.48 -2.46
CA LEU A 14 23.60 -6.52 -3.31
C LEU A 14 24.38 -7.29 -4.39
N VAL A 15 24.08 -7.00 -5.65
CA VAL A 15 24.86 -7.47 -6.81
C VAL A 15 25.33 -6.26 -7.61
N ASP A 16 24.38 -5.54 -8.22
CA ASP A 16 24.56 -4.24 -8.88
C ASP A 16 23.70 -3.16 -8.20
N ASP A 17 22.46 -3.51 -7.82
CA ASP A 17 21.54 -2.74 -6.97
C ASP A 17 21.17 -3.54 -5.70
N ALA A 18 20.47 -2.89 -4.77
CA ALA A 18 19.90 -3.53 -3.60
C ALA A 18 18.53 -4.14 -3.91
N VAL A 19 18.41 -5.47 -3.78
CA VAL A 19 17.16 -6.21 -3.98
C VAL A 19 16.81 -7.02 -2.74
N PHE A 20 15.51 -7.20 -2.47
CA PHE A 20 15.07 -8.08 -1.39
C PHE A 20 15.29 -9.55 -1.77
N VAL A 21 15.77 -10.36 -0.82
CA VAL A 21 16.12 -11.80 -1.01
C VAL A 21 14.88 -12.67 -1.28
N ASP A 22 13.69 -12.21 -0.92
CA ASP A 22 12.40 -12.92 -1.07
C ASP A 22 11.45 -12.11 -1.98
N SER A 23 11.91 -11.80 -3.20
CA SER A 23 11.18 -10.97 -4.18
C SER A 23 10.14 -11.72 -5.01
N ASP A 24 10.10 -13.07 -4.93
CA ASP A 24 9.07 -13.91 -5.59
C ASP A 24 7.69 -13.80 -4.91
N TYR A 25 7.50 -12.80 -4.03
CA TYR A 25 6.25 -12.53 -3.36
C TYR A 25 5.17 -12.16 -4.38
N GLN A 26 4.28 -13.11 -4.63
CA GLN A 26 3.00 -12.82 -5.26
C GLN A 26 2.06 -12.28 -4.20
N ILE A 27 1.47 -11.12 -4.48
CA ILE A 27 0.44 -10.53 -3.62
C ILE A 27 -0.68 -11.57 -3.46
N PRO A 28 -1.04 -11.95 -2.22
CA PRO A 28 -2.12 -12.89 -1.99
C PRO A 28 -3.38 -12.38 -2.67
N LYS A 29 -3.99 -13.21 -3.54
CA LYS A 29 -5.34 -12.93 -4.06
C LYS A 29 -6.25 -12.69 -2.88
N THR A 30 -6.85 -11.50 -2.80
CA THR A 30 -7.74 -11.21 -1.68
C THR A 30 -8.99 -12.08 -1.76
N SER A 31 -9.26 -12.87 -0.72
CA SER A 31 -10.56 -13.51 -0.59
C SER A 31 -11.56 -12.49 -0.05
N HIS A 32 -12.49 -12.07 -0.90
CA HIS A 32 -13.53 -11.13 -0.49
C HIS A 32 -14.65 -11.86 0.25
N HIS A 33 -15.07 -11.34 1.40
CA HIS A 33 -16.35 -11.73 1.96
C HIS A 33 -17.45 -11.19 1.04
N ARG A 34 -18.40 -12.03 0.59
CA ARG A 34 -19.42 -11.60 -0.39
C ARG A 34 -20.19 -10.35 0.06
N ASP A 35 -20.44 -10.25 1.36
CA ASP A 35 -21.17 -9.12 1.97
C ASP A 35 -20.29 -7.93 2.38
N SER A 36 -19.03 -7.85 1.94
CA SER A 36 -18.19 -6.66 2.14
C SER A 36 -18.33 -5.70 0.97
N LEU A 37 -17.89 -4.45 1.13
CA LEU A 37 -17.92 -3.47 0.04
C LEU A 37 -17.11 -3.95 -1.19
N PRO A 38 -15.86 -4.46 -1.07
CA PRO A 38 -15.15 -5.09 -2.18
C PRO A 38 -15.91 -6.27 -2.79
N GLY A 39 -16.60 -7.06 -1.95
CA GLY A 39 -17.46 -8.15 -2.42
C GLY A 39 -18.63 -7.65 -3.27
N HIS A 40 -19.34 -6.60 -2.84
CA HIS A 40 -20.43 -6.00 -3.61
C HIS A 40 -19.94 -5.37 -4.92
N LEU A 41 -18.80 -4.67 -4.89
CA LEU A 41 -18.18 -4.07 -6.08
C LEU A 41 -17.81 -5.16 -7.11
N ALA A 42 -17.08 -6.19 -6.69
CA ALA A 42 -16.62 -7.27 -7.57
C ALA A 42 -17.77 -8.09 -8.18
N ASN A 43 -18.92 -8.16 -7.52
CA ASN A 43 -20.10 -8.88 -8.00
C ASN A 43 -21.11 -7.99 -8.75
N SER A 44 -20.91 -6.67 -8.80
CA SER A 44 -21.80 -5.74 -9.49
C SER A 44 -21.40 -5.60 -10.96
N ALA A 45 -22.26 -6.06 -11.88
CA ALA A 45 -22.01 -5.93 -13.31
C ALA A 45 -21.84 -4.46 -13.74
N THR A 46 -22.66 -3.57 -13.19
CA THR A 46 -22.61 -2.12 -13.46
C THR A 46 -21.29 -1.51 -12.99
N VAL A 47 -20.82 -1.85 -11.79
CA VAL A 47 -19.54 -1.35 -11.28
C VAL A 47 -18.40 -1.80 -12.20
N ARG A 48 -18.36 -3.09 -12.56
CA ARG A 48 -17.29 -3.61 -13.43
C ARG A 48 -17.27 -2.95 -14.79
N GLU A 49 -18.45 -2.63 -15.35
CA GLU A 49 -18.59 -1.92 -16.62
C GLU A 49 -18.09 -0.48 -16.52
N LEU A 50 -18.53 0.27 -15.50
CA LEU A 50 -18.07 1.64 -15.24
C LEU A 50 -16.56 1.68 -14.94
N CYS A 51 -16.05 0.71 -14.19
CA CYS A 51 -14.64 0.63 -13.83
C CYS A 51 -13.73 0.42 -15.05
N GLN A 52 -14.25 0.00 -16.21
CA GLN A 52 -13.43 -0.05 -17.43
C GLN A 52 -12.98 1.35 -17.88
N ASP A 53 -13.72 2.39 -17.51
CA ASP A 53 -13.31 3.78 -17.68
C ASP A 53 -12.24 4.15 -16.64
N GLU A 54 -11.15 4.76 -17.11
CA GLU A 54 -10.01 5.11 -16.27
C GLU A 54 -10.36 6.22 -15.26
N ASP A 55 -11.07 7.26 -15.69
CA ASP A 55 -11.44 8.38 -14.81
C ASP A 55 -12.37 7.89 -13.69
N PHE A 56 -13.34 7.03 -14.02
CA PHE A 56 -14.19 6.41 -13.00
C PHE A 56 -13.40 5.52 -12.04
N ALA A 57 -12.46 4.73 -12.55
CA ALA A 57 -11.63 3.85 -11.72
C ALA A 57 -10.76 4.62 -10.73
N VAL A 58 -10.17 5.74 -11.16
CA VAL A 58 -9.44 6.66 -10.29
C VAL A 58 -10.36 7.25 -9.23
N CYS A 59 -11.54 7.73 -9.61
CA CYS A 59 -12.52 8.26 -8.65
C CYS A 59 -12.95 7.19 -7.63
N LEU A 60 -13.14 5.94 -8.08
CA LEU A 60 -13.50 4.83 -7.22
C LEU A 60 -12.34 4.52 -6.27
N TYR A 61 -11.11 4.52 -6.77
CA TYR A 61 -9.91 4.32 -5.96
C TYR A 61 -9.83 5.33 -4.80
N GLU A 62 -9.95 6.62 -5.09
CA GLU A 62 -9.94 7.70 -4.08
C GLU A 62 -11.02 7.49 -3.02
N ALA A 63 -12.25 7.19 -3.48
CA ALA A 63 -13.39 6.94 -2.62
C ALA A 63 -13.15 5.78 -1.64
N LEU A 64 -12.43 4.74 -2.07
CA LEU A 64 -12.12 3.59 -1.24
C LEU A 64 -10.93 3.85 -0.30
N ALA A 65 -9.91 4.55 -0.78
CA ALA A 65 -8.65 4.76 -0.07
C ALA A 65 -8.80 5.64 1.18
N ASP A 66 -9.64 6.66 1.09
CA ASP A 66 -9.67 7.77 2.05
C ASP A 66 -10.97 7.92 2.82
N HIS A 67 -11.95 7.05 2.61
CA HIS A 67 -13.26 7.21 3.23
C HIS A 67 -13.73 6.01 4.01
N HIS A 68 -14.57 6.30 4.99
CA HIS A 68 -15.26 5.32 5.80
C HIS A 68 -16.69 5.14 5.27
N TRP A 69 -17.04 3.89 4.99
CA TRP A 69 -18.32 3.50 4.43
C TRP A 69 -19.09 2.61 5.39
N VAL A 70 -20.41 2.79 5.47
CA VAL A 70 -21.29 1.98 6.30
C VAL A 70 -22.42 1.42 5.45
N ASN A 71 -22.61 0.10 5.51
CA ASN A 71 -23.71 -0.54 4.82
C ASN A 71 -25.03 -0.30 5.58
N GLU A 72 -26.00 0.36 4.94
CA GLU A 72 -27.24 0.79 5.56
C GLU A 72 -28.06 -0.37 6.14
N THR A 73 -28.09 -1.52 5.45
CA THR A 73 -28.91 -2.67 5.86
C THR A 73 -28.24 -3.51 6.95
N SER A 74 -26.94 -3.77 6.80
CA SER A 74 -26.22 -4.70 7.69
C SER A 74 -25.47 -4.01 8.83
N GLY A 75 -25.29 -2.69 8.78
CA GLY A 75 -24.46 -1.92 9.71
C GLY A 75 -22.96 -2.23 9.61
N LYS A 76 -22.54 -3.01 8.61
CA LYS A 76 -21.12 -3.33 8.40
C LYS A 76 -20.37 -2.08 8.00
N THR A 77 -19.19 -1.91 8.57
CA THR A 77 -18.29 -0.82 8.23
C THR A 77 -17.20 -1.28 7.28
N PHE A 78 -16.71 -0.37 6.46
CA PHE A 78 -15.61 -0.59 5.55
C PHE A 78 -14.68 0.61 5.57
N LYS A 79 -13.43 0.35 5.92
CA LYS A 79 -12.31 1.29 5.89
C LYS A 79 -11.10 0.53 5.38
N THR A 80 -10.31 1.15 4.52
CA THR A 80 -9.06 0.59 4.01
C THR A 80 -8.00 1.66 3.86
N GLY A 81 -6.83 1.31 3.31
CA GLY A 81 -5.88 2.29 2.79
C GLY A 81 -5.56 2.09 1.32
N TRP A 82 -4.76 3.03 0.81
CA TRP A 82 -4.49 3.26 -0.61
C TRP A 82 -4.11 1.98 -1.36
N ALA A 83 -3.10 1.23 -0.90
CA ALA A 83 -2.68 0.00 -1.60
C ALA A 83 -3.79 -1.06 -1.75
N ASN A 84 -4.62 -1.23 -0.73
CA ASN A 84 -5.73 -2.17 -0.81
C ASN A 84 -6.82 -1.66 -1.74
N ALA A 85 -7.13 -0.35 -1.70
CA ALA A 85 -8.06 0.28 -2.63
C ALA A 85 -7.60 0.13 -4.09
N ALA A 86 -6.34 0.44 -4.38
CA ALA A 86 -5.72 0.28 -5.69
C ALA A 86 -5.81 -1.16 -6.18
N ARG A 87 -5.47 -2.13 -5.31
CA ARG A 87 -5.61 -3.55 -5.64
C ARG A 87 -7.04 -3.92 -5.97
N TRP A 88 -8.02 -3.45 -5.20
CA TRP A 88 -9.42 -3.78 -5.47
C TRP A 88 -9.92 -3.18 -6.78
N VAL A 89 -9.53 -1.94 -7.10
CA VAL A 89 -9.89 -1.31 -8.37
C VAL A 89 -9.28 -2.07 -9.56
N ALA A 90 -7.99 -2.41 -9.49
CA ALA A 90 -7.32 -3.22 -10.52
C ALA A 90 -7.97 -4.61 -10.67
N GLU A 91 -8.34 -5.27 -9.56
CA GLU A 91 -9.06 -6.55 -9.57
C GLU A 91 -10.46 -6.42 -10.21
N ILE A 92 -11.18 -5.32 -9.98
CA ILE A 92 -12.50 -5.06 -10.57
C ILE A 92 -12.40 -4.82 -12.07
N ARG A 93 -11.32 -4.15 -12.52
CA ARG A 93 -11.06 -3.82 -13.92
C ARG A 93 -10.71 -5.03 -14.75
N ASP A 94 -9.92 -5.96 -14.20
CA ASP A 94 -9.58 -7.24 -14.84
C ASP A 94 -8.94 -7.11 -16.25
N ILE A 95 -8.19 -6.02 -16.47
CA ILE A 95 -7.48 -5.77 -17.74
C ILE A 95 -5.97 -6.04 -17.67
N ASN A 96 -5.52 -6.76 -16.65
CA ASN A 96 -4.11 -7.14 -16.42
C ASN A 96 -3.16 -5.92 -16.28
N GLU A 97 -3.63 -4.84 -15.66
CA GLU A 97 -2.84 -3.68 -15.28
C GLU A 97 -2.21 -3.87 -13.89
N SER A 98 -1.20 -3.06 -13.57
CA SER A 98 -0.58 -3.08 -12.24
C SER A 98 -1.45 -2.28 -11.28
N TYR A 99 -1.71 -2.78 -10.08
CA TYR A 99 -2.37 -1.95 -9.06
C TYR A 99 -1.54 -0.71 -8.69
N LEU A 100 -0.23 -0.73 -8.96
CA LEU A 100 0.64 0.42 -8.79
C LEU A 100 0.29 1.57 -9.75
N ASP A 101 -0.42 1.30 -10.84
CA ASP A 101 -0.84 2.33 -11.80
C ASP A 101 -1.89 3.28 -11.18
N PHE A 102 -2.52 2.90 -10.07
CA PHE A 102 -3.44 3.75 -9.29
C PHE A 102 -2.76 4.49 -8.14
N PHE A 103 -1.54 4.09 -7.75
CA PHE A 103 -0.77 4.83 -6.75
C PHE A 103 -0.42 6.21 -7.36
N ASP A 104 -0.80 7.30 -6.70
CA ASP A 104 -0.66 8.70 -7.17
C ASP A 104 -1.64 9.16 -8.29
N ALA A 105 -2.66 8.37 -8.63
CA ALA A 105 -3.61 8.78 -9.68
C ALA A 105 -4.69 9.79 -9.21
N GLY A 106 -4.83 10.02 -7.89
CA GLY A 106 -6.00 10.68 -7.32
C GLY A 106 -5.74 11.87 -6.38
N ILE A 107 -6.81 12.61 -6.06
CA ILE A 107 -6.87 13.74 -5.14
C ILE A 107 -7.35 13.26 -3.77
N PRO A 108 -6.51 13.35 -2.71
CA PRO A 108 -6.89 12.92 -1.37
C PRO A 108 -8.18 13.57 -0.86
N GLY A 109 -9.04 12.76 -0.25
CA GLY A 109 -10.33 13.17 0.32
C GLY A 109 -11.41 13.57 -0.69
N PHE A 110 -11.18 13.41 -1.99
CA PHE A 110 -12.18 13.63 -3.02
C PHE A 110 -13.04 12.38 -3.24
N VAL A 111 -14.34 12.58 -3.43
CA VAL A 111 -15.27 11.54 -3.91
C VAL A 111 -16.15 12.16 -4.98
N SER A 112 -16.11 11.60 -6.18
CA SER A 112 -16.99 12.06 -7.26
C SER A 112 -18.46 11.71 -6.95
N GLN A 113 -19.39 12.55 -7.42
CA GLN A 113 -20.82 12.30 -7.22
C GLN A 113 -21.27 10.98 -7.87
N GLU A 114 -20.67 10.63 -9.01
CA GLU A 114 -20.99 9.38 -9.71
C GLU A 114 -20.61 8.15 -8.87
N VAL A 115 -19.42 8.16 -8.26
CA VAL A 115 -18.99 7.08 -7.35
C VAL A 115 -19.85 7.04 -6.10
N MET A 116 -20.21 8.20 -5.53
CA MET A 116 -21.16 8.28 -4.41
C MET A 116 -22.50 7.61 -4.76
N ASP A 117 -23.06 7.92 -5.92
CA ASP A 117 -24.35 7.38 -6.36
C ASP A 117 -24.28 5.86 -6.57
N VAL A 118 -23.19 5.37 -7.16
CA VAL A 118 -22.95 3.94 -7.34
C VAL A 118 -22.84 3.23 -5.99
N LEU A 119 -22.03 3.73 -5.05
CA LEU A 119 -21.86 3.11 -3.73
C LEU A 119 -23.15 3.15 -2.90
N ASN A 120 -23.89 4.27 -2.95
CA ASN A 120 -25.21 4.39 -2.34
C ASN A 120 -26.20 3.36 -2.92
N SER A 121 -26.17 3.11 -4.24
CA SER A 121 -27.02 2.10 -4.89
C SER A 121 -26.72 0.66 -4.43
N LEU A 122 -25.48 0.41 -3.97
CA LEU A 122 -25.07 -0.87 -3.35
C LEU A 122 -25.37 -0.93 -1.84
N GLY A 123 -26.03 0.10 -1.30
CA GLY A 123 -26.40 0.24 0.10
C GLY A 123 -25.26 0.69 1.00
N TRP A 124 -24.19 1.28 0.46
CA TRP A 124 -23.05 1.78 1.23
C TRP A 124 -23.07 3.30 1.27
N LEU A 125 -23.22 3.84 2.47
CA LEU A 125 -23.29 5.26 2.72
C LEU A 125 -21.93 5.78 3.19
N HIS A 126 -21.56 6.95 2.70
CA HIS A 126 -20.39 7.67 3.19
C HIS A 126 -20.63 8.16 4.62
N GLU A 127 -19.69 7.86 5.53
CA GLU A 127 -19.77 8.34 6.91
C GLU A 127 -18.79 9.47 7.18
N SER A 128 -17.53 9.32 6.78
CA SER A 128 -16.48 10.31 7.05
C SER A 128 -15.22 10.08 6.20
N VAL A 129 -14.31 11.04 6.24
CA VAL A 129 -12.92 10.84 5.80
C VAL A 129 -12.19 9.99 6.83
N ARG A 130 -11.32 9.10 6.37
CA ARG A 130 -10.53 8.20 7.18
C ARG A 130 -9.58 8.98 8.07
N ASP A 131 -9.66 8.74 9.38
CA ASP A 131 -8.61 9.16 10.31
C ASP A 131 -7.37 8.27 10.11
N THR A 132 -6.29 8.85 9.59
CA THR A 132 -5.00 8.19 9.34
C THR A 132 -4.04 8.26 10.53
N SER A 133 -4.41 8.95 11.62
CA SER A 133 -3.52 9.16 12.78
C SER A 133 -3.02 7.84 13.39
N ARG A 134 -3.90 6.85 13.47
CA ARG A 134 -3.55 5.52 13.97
C ARG A 134 -2.68 4.72 12.99
N ASP A 135 -2.89 4.90 11.70
CA ASP A 135 -2.10 4.23 10.67
C ASP A 135 -0.67 4.79 10.68
N LEU A 136 -0.52 6.12 10.81
CA LEU A 136 0.75 6.80 11.03
C LEU A 136 1.44 6.34 12.32
N GLU A 137 0.71 6.20 13.43
CA GLU A 137 1.27 5.67 14.68
C GLU A 137 1.79 4.23 14.50
N MET A 138 1.09 3.40 13.74
CA MET A 138 1.53 2.04 13.42
C MET A 138 2.76 2.04 12.50
N ALA A 139 2.83 2.94 11.51
CA ALA A 139 4.01 3.14 10.66
C ALA A 139 5.22 3.56 11.49
N GLU A 140 5.04 4.50 12.42
CA GLU A 140 6.10 4.95 13.32
C GLU A 140 6.60 3.82 14.22
N ASN A 141 5.68 3.05 14.82
CA ASN A 141 6.03 1.90 15.64
C ASN A 141 6.81 0.83 14.86
N LEU A 142 6.46 0.60 13.58
CA LEU A 142 7.18 -0.31 12.72
C LEU A 142 8.63 0.16 12.51
N VAL A 143 8.84 1.45 12.21
CA VAL A 143 10.19 2.02 12.05
C VAL A 143 10.99 1.91 13.35
N VAL A 144 10.40 2.32 14.49
CA VAL A 144 11.06 2.24 15.81
C VAL A 144 11.46 0.81 16.16
N ARG A 145 10.57 -0.16 15.90
CA ARG A 145 10.87 -1.59 16.12
C ARG A 145 12.03 -2.05 15.25
N SER A 146 12.04 -1.69 13.98
CA SER A 146 13.09 -2.10 13.05
C SER A 146 14.44 -1.48 13.40
N GLU A 147 14.47 -0.21 13.79
CA GLU A 147 15.68 0.47 14.27
C GLU A 147 16.29 -0.22 15.51
N ALA A 148 15.43 -0.70 16.43
CA ALA A 148 15.85 -1.39 17.64
C ALA A 148 16.41 -2.80 17.41
N ASN A 149 16.24 -3.39 16.23
CA ASN A 149 16.65 -4.76 15.91
C ASN A 149 17.69 -4.81 14.77
N PRO A 150 18.98 -4.54 15.04
CA PRO A 150 20.03 -4.63 14.03
C PRO A 150 20.35 -6.08 13.67
N VAL A 151 20.49 -6.36 12.36
CA VAL A 151 20.86 -7.69 11.84
C VAL A 151 22.33 -8.05 12.12
N GLY A 152 23.19 -7.05 12.34
CA GLY A 152 24.61 -7.25 12.60
C GLY A 152 25.41 -5.97 12.50
N LYS A 153 26.74 -6.11 12.40
CA LYS A 153 27.63 -4.98 12.11
C LYS A 153 27.62 -4.68 10.62
N THR A 154 27.13 -3.50 10.26
CA THR A 154 27.21 -2.96 8.91
C THR A 154 28.67 -2.66 8.55
N PRO A 155 29.21 -3.17 7.43
CA PRO A 155 30.55 -2.82 6.97
C PRO A 155 30.69 -1.31 6.67
N LEU A 156 31.88 -0.75 6.94
CA LEU A 156 32.13 0.69 6.78
C LEU A 156 31.85 1.18 5.34
N TRP A 157 32.32 0.44 4.34
CA TRP A 157 32.11 0.78 2.92
C TRP A 157 30.61 0.90 2.59
N TYR A 158 29.79 0.02 3.16
CA TYR A 158 28.36 0.00 2.92
C TYR A 158 27.64 1.10 3.69
N SER A 159 28.09 1.40 4.91
CA SER A 159 27.56 2.54 5.68
C SER A 159 27.79 3.88 4.99
N CYS A 160 28.93 4.08 4.33
CA CYS A 160 29.21 5.28 3.54
C CYS A 160 28.32 5.36 2.29
N TRP A 161 28.07 4.23 1.63
CA TRP A 161 27.16 4.17 0.49
C TRP A 161 25.71 4.52 0.88
N MET A 162 25.20 3.92 1.97
CA MET A 162 23.84 4.21 2.48
C MET A 162 23.63 5.66 2.92
N GLN A 163 24.65 6.30 3.51
CA GLN A 163 24.58 7.72 3.91
C GLN A 163 24.34 8.65 2.72
N GLY A 164 24.73 8.25 1.51
CA GLY A 164 24.48 9.00 0.29
C GLY A 164 23.06 8.86 -0.28
N LEU A 165 22.30 7.84 0.13
CA LEU A 165 21.00 7.49 -0.45
C LEU A 165 19.79 7.98 0.34
N SER A 166 19.94 8.25 1.65
CA SER A 166 18.84 8.70 2.51
C SER A 166 19.37 9.65 3.59
N ALA A 167 19.42 10.94 3.26
CA ALA A 167 19.86 12.01 4.16
C ALA A 167 18.72 12.57 5.02
N GLU A 168 17.46 12.22 4.71
CA GLU A 168 16.31 12.80 5.38
C GLU A 168 15.99 12.08 6.69
N GLU A 169 15.73 12.84 7.76
CA GLU A 169 15.22 12.33 9.04
C GLU A 169 13.69 12.18 9.05
N THR A 170 13.09 12.19 7.85
CA THR A 170 11.67 11.87 7.66
C THR A 170 11.39 10.42 8.04
N LEU A 171 10.13 10.12 8.35
CA LEU A 171 9.74 8.75 8.70
C LEU A 171 10.04 7.76 7.55
N GLY A 172 9.79 8.17 6.31
CA GLY A 172 10.19 7.41 5.11
C GLY A 172 11.70 7.27 4.95
N GLY A 173 12.48 8.34 5.19
CA GLY A 173 13.95 8.29 5.18
C GLY A 173 14.52 7.30 6.21
N ARG A 174 13.96 7.28 7.42
CA ARG A 174 14.30 6.31 8.47
C ARG A 174 13.97 4.89 8.06
N MET A 175 12.79 4.66 7.50
CA MET A 175 12.40 3.34 7.00
C MET A 175 13.38 2.88 5.91
N HIS A 176 13.70 3.71 4.91
CA HIS A 176 14.70 3.39 3.87
C HIS A 176 16.02 2.93 4.48
N ARG A 177 16.49 3.58 5.55
CA ARG A 177 17.71 3.15 6.24
C ARG A 177 17.55 1.78 6.90
N CYS A 178 16.40 1.47 7.50
CA CYS A 178 16.11 0.13 8.02
C CYS A 178 16.14 -0.91 6.90
N ALA A 179 15.55 -0.62 5.73
CA ALA A 179 15.60 -1.50 4.57
C ALA A 179 17.01 -1.73 4.07
N TYR A 180 17.79 -0.67 3.83
CA TYR A 180 19.18 -0.80 3.41
C TYR A 180 20.04 -1.54 4.44
N ARG A 181 19.72 -1.45 5.73
CA ARG A 181 20.39 -2.25 6.76
C ARG A 181 19.88 -3.69 6.86
N GLY A 182 19.03 -4.13 5.95
CA GLY A 182 18.44 -5.46 5.92
C GLY A 182 17.53 -5.76 7.11
N GLN A 183 17.12 -4.75 7.88
CA GLN A 183 16.38 -4.86 9.15
C GLN A 183 14.89 -5.11 8.95
N VAL A 184 14.39 -4.89 7.73
CA VAL A 184 13.01 -5.13 7.33
C VAL A 184 12.99 -6.02 6.10
N ASN A 185 12.00 -6.90 6.04
CA ASN A 185 11.71 -7.66 4.83
C ASN A 185 10.76 -6.86 3.91
N ILE A 186 10.55 -7.36 2.69
CA ILE A 186 9.68 -6.71 1.69
C ILE A 186 8.25 -6.49 2.19
N ARG A 187 7.70 -7.40 3.03
CA ARG A 187 6.33 -7.24 3.55
C ARG A 187 6.24 -6.11 4.57
N GLU A 188 7.23 -5.99 5.44
CA GLU A 188 7.31 -4.87 6.38
C GLU A 188 7.58 -3.55 5.65
N TRP A 189 8.36 -3.60 4.57
CA TRP A 189 8.58 -2.48 3.67
C TRP A 189 7.27 -2.00 3.05
N GLU A 190 6.53 -2.88 2.38
CA GLU A 190 5.23 -2.57 1.80
C GLU A 190 4.22 -2.13 2.86
N GLN A 191 4.14 -2.85 3.99
CA GLN A 191 3.24 -2.50 5.08
C GLN A 191 3.50 -1.08 5.60
N PHE A 192 4.76 -0.65 5.67
CA PHE A 192 5.07 0.73 6.04
C PHE A 192 4.44 1.72 5.06
N TYR A 193 4.63 1.56 3.74
CA TYR A 193 4.04 2.48 2.77
C TYR A 193 2.52 2.42 2.73
N MET A 194 1.92 1.24 3.01
CA MET A 194 0.47 1.11 3.19
C MET A 194 -0.06 1.91 4.39
N LEU A 195 0.75 2.07 5.44
CA LEU A 195 0.38 2.76 6.68
C LEU A 195 0.76 4.24 6.68
N ASN A 196 1.87 4.59 6.02
CA ASN A 196 2.49 5.90 6.06
C ASN A 196 1.88 6.87 5.03
N ASP A 197 1.07 6.40 4.08
CA ASP A 197 0.30 7.26 3.15
C ASP A 197 1.19 8.26 2.37
N TRP A 198 2.40 7.83 1.98
CA TRP A 198 3.30 8.64 1.15
C TRP A 198 3.23 8.18 -0.30
N ASP A 199 2.98 9.13 -1.19
CA ASP A 199 3.25 9.05 -2.63
C ASP A 199 4.70 8.58 -2.83
N ILE A 200 4.86 7.49 -3.60
CA ILE A 200 6.16 7.01 -4.10
C ILE A 200 6.41 7.67 -5.45
#